data_AF-A0A7J6TTK7-F1
#
_entry.id   AF-A0A7J6TTK7-F1
#
_cell.length_a   1.000
_cell.length_b   1.000
_cell.length_c   1.000
_cell.angle_alpha   90.00
_cell.angle_beta   90.00
_cell.angle_gamma   90.00
#
_symmetry.space_group_name_H-M   'P 1'
#
loop_
_entity.id
_entity.type
_entity.pdbx_description
1 polymer ?
#
loop_
_entity_poly.entity_id
_entity_poly.type
_entity_poly.pdbx_seq_one_letter_code
_entity_poly.pdbx_strand_id
1 'polypeptide(L)'
;MMSATPESRISSLGITLPSGATPLANYVPYRKSGHLVFVSGQLPKEVKEDGSAFFHQGKLGESCTVEEGQAAAKACGLNMIAQVKEACGGDLSKVKSV
;
A
#
# COMPACT_ATOMS: atom_id res chain seq x y z
N MET A 1 16.33 9.68 -22.12
CA MET A 1 16.47 9.29 -20.70
C MET A 1 15.09 8.87 -20.21
N MET A 2 14.91 7.68 -19.65
CA MET A 2 13.63 7.31 -19.03
C MET A 2 13.40 8.27 -17.85
N SER A 3 12.31 9.03 -17.90
CA SER A 3 11.91 9.90 -16.79
C SER A 3 11.62 9.01 -15.56
N ALA A 4 12.15 9.36 -14.39
CA ALA A 4 11.97 8.56 -13.19
C ALA A 4 10.49 8.57 -12.77
N THR A 5 9.82 7.42 -12.85
CA THR A 5 8.44 7.25 -12.40
C THR A 5 8.40 6.65 -10.99
N PRO A 6 7.30 6.82 -10.23
CA PRO A 6 7.12 6.12 -8.96
C PRO A 6 7.33 4.60 -9.10
N GLU A 7 6.85 3.98 -10.18
CA GLU A 7 7.05 2.55 -10.46
C GLU A 7 8.53 2.19 -10.64
N SER A 8 9.29 3.00 -11.37
CA SER A 8 10.73 2.74 -11.55
C SER A 8 11.48 2.80 -10.22
N ARG A 9 11.10 3.71 -9.31
CA ARG A 9 11.67 3.82 -7.97
C ARG A 9 11.29 2.63 -7.10
N ILE A 10 10.03 2.21 -7.14
CA ILE A 10 9.56 1.03 -6.41
C ILE A 10 10.35 -0.21 -6.85
N SER A 11 10.51 -0.40 -8.16
CA SER A 11 11.30 -1.51 -8.72
C SER A 11 12.79 -1.42 -8.34
N SER A 12 13.40 -0.23 -8.37
CA SER A 12 14.81 -0.06 -8.00
C SER A 12 15.08 -0.32 -6.51
N LEU A 13 14.06 -0.23 -5.67
CA LEU A 13 14.11 -0.59 -4.25
C LEU A 13 13.88 -2.10 -4.02
N GLY A 14 13.71 -2.89 -5.08
CA GLY A 14 13.42 -4.32 -5.01
C GLY A 14 12.04 -4.63 -4.45
N ILE A 15 11.10 -3.68 -4.55
CA ILE A 15 9.75 -3.82 -4.00
C ILE A 15 8.79 -4.27 -5.10
N THR A 16 8.02 -5.31 -4.81
CA THR A 16 6.84 -5.68 -5.59
C THR A 16 5.60 -5.18 -4.85
N LEU A 17 4.75 -4.41 -5.55
CA LEU A 17 3.48 -3.98 -4.96
C LEU A 17 2.54 -5.19 -4.82
N PRO A 18 1.83 -5.33 -3.68
CA PRO A 18 0.80 -6.34 -3.55
C PRO A 18 -0.36 -6.05 -4.50
N SER A 19 -1.18 -7.06 -4.78
CA SER A 19 -2.47 -6.83 -5.43
C SER A 19 -3.37 -6.00 -4.51
N GLY A 20 -4.20 -5.14 -5.10
CA GLY A 20 -5.18 -4.34 -4.36
C GLY A 20 -6.02 -5.23 -3.44
N ALA A 21 -6.11 -4.86 -2.16
CA ALA A 21 -6.90 -5.60 -1.19
C ALA A 21 -8.40 -5.53 -1.53
N THR A 22 -9.04 -6.70 -1.58
CA THR A 22 -10.50 -6.83 -1.65
C THR A 22 -11.14 -6.35 -0.34
N PRO A 23 -12.26 -5.60 -0.37
CA PRO A 23 -12.95 -5.17 0.84
C PRO A 23 -13.39 -6.33 1.72
N LEU A 24 -13.24 -6.17 3.04
CA LEU A 24 -13.66 -7.16 4.03
C LEU A 24 -15.15 -7.05 4.42
N ALA A 25 -15.85 -6.01 3.98
CA ALA A 25 -17.25 -5.75 4.29
C ALA A 25 -17.88 -4.81 3.23
N ASN A 26 -19.04 -4.21 3.55
CA ASN A 26 -19.79 -3.30 2.68
C ASN A 26 -19.17 -1.89 2.59
N TYR A 27 -17.91 -1.80 2.16
CA TYR A 27 -17.23 -0.56 1.80
C TYR A 27 -16.37 -0.79 0.55
N VAL A 28 -15.84 0.27 -0.04
CA VAL A 28 -14.98 0.19 -1.23
C VAL A 28 -13.53 0.50 -0.88
N PRO A 29 -12.54 -0.01 -1.64
CA PRO A 29 -11.13 0.22 -1.34
C PRO A 29 -10.73 1.70 -1.48
N TYR A 30 -11.38 2.42 -2.38
CA TYR A 30 -11.22 3.86 -2.57
C TYR A 30 -12.47 4.50 -3.20
N ARG A 31 -12.60 5.81 -3.06
CA ARG A 31 -13.56 6.65 -3.80
C ARG A 31 -12.81 7.78 -4.50
N LYS A 32 -13.35 8.24 -5.62
CA LYS A 32 -12.87 9.43 -6.33
C LYS A 32 -13.90 10.55 -6.24
N SER A 33 -13.45 11.77 -5.99
CA SER A 33 -14.27 12.98 -6.06
C SER A 33 -13.47 14.08 -6.75
N GLY A 34 -13.88 14.46 -7.97
CA GLY A 34 -13.08 15.32 -8.83
C GLY A 34 -11.69 14.72 -9.08
N HIS A 35 -10.65 15.46 -8.67
CA HIS A 35 -9.25 15.06 -8.79
C HIS A 35 -8.66 14.45 -7.51
N LEU A 36 -9.49 14.21 -6.48
CA LEU A 36 -9.07 13.60 -5.21
C LEU A 36 -9.40 12.11 -5.19
N VAL A 37 -8.45 11.33 -4.68
CA VAL A 37 -8.62 9.91 -4.37
C VAL A 37 -8.61 9.74 -2.85
N PHE A 38 -9.69 9.20 -2.30
CA PHE A 38 -9.81 8.86 -0.89
C PHE A 38 -9.66 7.36 -0.74
N VAL A 39 -8.60 6.92 -0.07
CA VAL A 39 -8.27 5.51 0.12
C VAL A 39 -8.75 5.07 1.51
N SER A 40 -9.45 3.93 1.57
CA SER A 40 -9.86 3.32 2.84
C SER A 40 -8.64 2.86 3.65
N GLY A 41 -8.80 2.66 4.95
CA GLY A 41 -7.72 2.21 5.83
C GLY A 41 -7.05 0.93 5.33
N GLN A 42 -5.72 0.93 5.30
CA GLN A 42 -4.92 -0.22 4.86
C GLN A 42 -4.25 -0.87 6.07
N LEU A 43 -4.50 -2.16 6.24
CA LEU A 43 -3.92 -2.96 7.31
C LEU A 43 -2.48 -3.37 6.96
N PRO A 44 -1.64 -3.70 7.97
CA PRO A 44 -0.26 -4.17 7.76
C PRO A 44 -0.27 -5.64 7.34
N LYS A 45 -0.87 -5.92 6.18
CA LYS A 45 -0.95 -7.25 5.57
C LYS A 45 0.22 -7.43 4.61
N GLU A 46 0.93 -8.54 4.75
CA GLU A 46 1.93 -9.01 3.81
C GLU A 46 1.49 -10.34 3.20
N VAL A 47 1.89 -10.57 1.94
CA VAL A 47 1.72 -11.87 1.27
C VAL A 47 3.09 -12.49 1.17
N LYS A 48 3.24 -13.68 1.76
CA LYS A 48 4.50 -14.45 1.73
C LYS A 48 4.66 -15.17 0.39
N GLU A 49 5.86 -15.67 0.13
CA GLU A 49 6.19 -16.39 -1.11
C GLU A 49 5.33 -17.64 -1.33
N ASP A 50 4.90 -18.29 -0.24
CA ASP A 50 3.98 -19.44 -0.25
C ASP A 50 2.51 -19.06 -0.50
N GLY A 51 2.23 -17.77 -0.71
CA GLY A 51 0.89 -17.23 -0.91
C GLY A 51 0.09 -17.00 0.37
N SER A 52 0.63 -17.31 1.54
CA SER A 52 -0.04 -17.07 2.81
C SER A 52 -0.07 -15.57 3.16
N ALA A 53 -1.15 -15.14 3.80
CA ALA A 53 -1.28 -13.77 4.30
C ALA A 53 -0.84 -13.70 5.77
N PHE A 54 0.01 -12.73 6.08
CA PHE A 54 0.44 -12.41 7.43
C PHE A 54 0.01 -10.99 7.79
N PHE A 55 -0.50 -10.79 9.00
CA PHE A 55 -0.82 -9.48 9.53
C PHE A 55 0.11 -9.19 10.70
N HIS A 56 0.80 -8.05 10.64
CA HIS A 56 1.49 -7.54 11.81
C HIS A 56 0.45 -7.15 12.87
N GLN A 57 0.61 -7.64 14.10
CA GLN A 57 -0.34 -7.46 15.19
C GLN A 57 0.39 -7.12 16.49
N GLY A 58 -0.27 -6.36 17.36
CA GLY A 58 0.27 -5.98 18.66
C GLY A 58 0.24 -4.47 18.90
N LYS A 59 0.58 -4.08 20.13
CA LYS A 59 0.67 -2.68 20.56
C LYS A 59 2.14 -2.27 20.67
N LEU A 60 2.50 -1.20 19.95
CA LEU A 60 3.85 -0.66 19.95
C LEU A 60 4.31 -0.26 21.36
N GLY A 61 5.52 -0.67 21.74
CA GLY A 61 6.08 -0.44 23.07
C GLY A 61 5.57 -1.38 24.17
N GLU A 62 4.66 -2.31 23.83
CA GLU A 62 4.17 -3.33 24.76
C GLU A 62 4.41 -4.73 24.18
N SER A 63 3.76 -5.05 23.05
CA SER A 63 3.85 -6.35 22.39
C SER A 63 4.46 -6.28 20.99
N CYS A 64 5.04 -5.13 20.64
CA CYS A 64 5.70 -4.87 19.35
C CYS A 64 6.83 -3.86 19.56
N THR A 65 7.99 -4.15 18.98
CA THR A 65 9.18 -3.29 18.92
C THR A 65 9.03 -2.16 17.90
N VAL A 66 9.94 -1.18 17.92
CA VAL A 66 9.92 -0.07 16.93
C VAL A 66 10.18 -0.60 15.52
N GLU A 67 11.10 -1.55 15.39
CA GLU A 67 11.48 -2.17 14.13
C GLU A 67 10.31 -2.95 13.50
N GLU A 68 9.60 -3.73 14.30
CA GLU A 68 8.37 -4.42 13.88
C GLU A 68 7.26 -3.41 13.52
N GLY A 69 7.12 -2.33 14.30
CA GLY A 69 6.19 -1.26 13.99
C GLY A 69 6.49 -0.55 12.66
N GLN A 70 7.77 -0.35 12.34
CA GLN A 70 8.20 0.19 11.05
C GLN A 70 7.92 -0.78 9.91
N ALA A 71 8.13 -2.09 10.11
CA ALA A 71 7.77 -3.12 9.13
C ALA A 71 6.25 -3.12 8.87
N ALA A 72 5.44 -3.07 9.93
CA ALA A 72 3.99 -2.95 9.82
C ALA A 72 3.56 -1.69 9.06
N ALA A 73 4.16 -0.54 9.39
CA ALA A 73 3.89 0.72 8.70
C ALA A 73 4.27 0.68 7.22
N LYS A 74 5.40 0.03 6.88
CA LYS A 74 5.82 -0.21 5.49
C LYS A 74 4.77 -1.04 4.76
N ALA A 75 4.28 -2.13 5.36
CA ALA A 75 3.23 -2.95 4.77
C ALA A 75 1.94 -2.14 4.52
N CYS A 76 1.49 -1.33 5.49
CA CYS A 76 0.36 -0.40 5.29
C CYS A 76 0.59 0.55 4.11
N GLY A 77 1.77 1.16 4.03
CA GLY A 77 2.12 2.09 2.96
C GLY A 77 2.13 1.43 1.58
N LEU A 78 2.68 0.22 1.45
CA LEU A 78 2.68 -0.52 0.20
C LEU A 78 1.26 -0.92 -0.23
N ASN A 79 0.43 -1.38 0.70
CA ASN A 79 -0.98 -1.67 0.44
C ASN A 79 -1.73 -0.41 -0.02
N MET A 80 -1.44 0.75 0.57
CA MET A 80 -2.01 2.04 0.15
C MET A 80 -1.59 2.43 -1.26
N ILE A 81 -0.29 2.33 -1.57
CA ILE A 81 0.22 2.63 -2.92
C ILE A 81 -0.41 1.71 -3.97
N ALA A 82 -0.64 0.42 -3.65
CA ALA A 82 -1.34 -0.50 -4.54
C ALA A 82 -2.77 -0.02 -4.85
N GLN A 83 -3.54 0.41 -3.84
CA GLN A 83 -4.88 0.96 -4.04
C GLN A 83 -4.87 2.26 -4.86
N VAL A 84 -3.91 3.15 -4.61
CA VAL A 84 -3.75 4.38 -5.38
C VAL A 84 -3.41 4.06 -6.83
N LYS A 85 -2.52 3.09 -7.07
CA LYS A 85 -2.18 2.64 -8.43
C LYS A 85 -3.41 2.15 -9.17
N GLU A 86 -4.24 1.31 -8.53
CA GLU A 86 -5.50 0.85 -9.11
C GLU A 86 -6.45 2.01 -9.39
N ALA A 87 -6.62 2.93 -8.44
CA ALA A 87 -7.40 4.14 -8.62
C ALA A 87 -6.88 4.99 -9.79
N CYS A 88 -5.59 5.03 -10.06
CA CYS A 88 -5.03 5.78 -11.19
C CYS A 88 -5.05 5.00 -12.54
N GLY A 89 -5.68 3.82 -12.57
CA GLY A 89 -5.74 2.97 -13.76
C GLY A 89 -4.39 2.33 -14.10
N GLY A 90 -3.60 2.02 -13.07
CA GLY A 90 -2.30 1.36 -13.21
C GLY A 90 -1.08 2.30 -13.30
N ASP A 91 -1.29 3.62 -13.24
CA ASP A 91 -0.25 4.61 -13.51
C ASP A 91 -0.13 5.63 -12.36
N LEU A 92 0.87 5.45 -11.51
CA LEU A 92 1.16 6.31 -10.35
C LEU A 92 1.71 7.68 -10.76
N SER A 93 2.16 7.89 -12.00
CA SER A 93 2.62 9.21 -12.46
C SER A 93 1.50 10.26 -12.49
N LYS A 94 0.24 9.82 -12.40
CA LYS A 94 -0.94 10.69 -12.30
C LYS A 94 -1.15 11.30 -10.92
N VAL A 95 -0.49 10.80 -9.89
CA VAL A 95 -0.59 11.34 -8.52
C VAL A 95 0.19 12.64 -8.42
N LYS A 96 -0.44 13.70 -7.90
CA LYS A 96 0.18 15.02 -7.73
C LYS A 96 -0.02 15.50 -6.30
N SER A 97 0.96 16.23 -5.77
CA SER A 97 0.77 17.03 -4.56
C SER A 97 -0.15 18.20 -4.87
N VAL A 98 -1.04 18.52 -3.93
CA VAL A 98 -1.86 19.73 -3.95
C VAL A 98 -1.14 20.90 -3.30
#